data_AF-A0A9D7K8W5-F1
#
_entry.id   AF-A0A9D7K8W5-F1
#
_cell.length_a   1.000
_cell.length_b   1.000
_cell.length_c   1.000
_cell.angle_alpha   90.00
_cell.angle_beta   90.00
_cell.angle_gamma   90.00
#
_symmetry.space_group_name_H-M   'P 1'
#
loop_
_entity.id
_entity.type
_entity.pdbx_description
1 polymer ?
#
loop_
_entity_poly.entity_id
_entity_poly.type
_entity_poly.pdbx_seq_one_letter_code
_entity_poly.pdbx_strand_id
1 'polypeptide(L)'
;MAQSGFYDVVTSQETSVFGTSKTGNVFRSNEAFISNSGSSGPLDNSNIVLVGQITTVGTLTFELNFQILTKEGELKKYVANDSILLNDEILLPLLKYPFVCGCSDPGF
;
A
#
# COMPACT_ATOMS: atom_id res chain seq x y z
N MET A 1 0.95 4.15 18.81
CA MET A 1 2.14 4.77 18.19
C MET A 1 2.19 4.21 16.80
N ALA A 2 2.01 5.06 15.79
CA ALA A 2 2.08 4.67 14.40
C ALA A 2 3.43 3.99 14.12
N GLN A 3 3.37 2.79 13.55
CA GLN A 3 4.56 2.03 13.21
C GLN A 3 4.84 2.28 11.73
N SER A 4 5.78 3.19 11.46
CA SER A 4 6.32 3.36 10.12
C SER A 4 7.06 2.10 9.76
N GLY A 5 6.85 1.56 8.56
CA GLY A 5 7.75 0.53 8.10
C GLY A 5 8.07 0.52 6.64
N PHE A 6 9.32 0.87 6.37
CA PHE A 6 9.93 0.91 5.06
C PHE A 6 11.44 0.72 5.22
N TYR A 7 12.06 0.05 4.24
CA TYR A 7 13.49 0.16 4.01
C TYR A 7 13.72 1.35 3.09
N ASP A 8 14.15 2.47 3.64
CA ASP A 8 14.45 3.65 2.84
C ASP A 8 15.79 3.48 2.12
N VAL A 9 15.73 3.27 0.81
CA VAL A 9 16.91 3.14 -0.06
C VAL A 9 17.82 4.37 -0.02
N VAL A 10 17.30 5.55 0.36
CA VAL A 10 18.09 6.79 0.45
C VAL A 10 18.79 6.90 1.80
N THR A 11 18.10 6.61 2.90
CA THR A 11 18.67 6.71 4.26
C THR A 11 19.24 5.39 4.80
N SER A 12 19.06 4.29 4.06
CA SER A 12 19.41 2.91 4.45
C SER A 12 18.84 2.47 5.80
N GLN A 13 17.74 3.08 6.25
CA GLN A 13 17.07 2.70 7.49
C GLN A 13 15.93 1.73 7.21
N GLU A 14 15.94 0.60 7.91
CA GLU A 14 14.83 -0.34 7.98
C GLU A 14 13.99 0.00 9.19
N THR A 15 12.72 0.27 8.94
CA THR A 15 11.70 0.31 9.97
C THR A 15 10.78 -0.87 9.67
N SER A 16 10.78 -1.92 10.48
CA SER A 16 9.84 -3.02 10.22
C SER A 16 8.44 -2.62 10.68
N VAL A 17 7.50 -2.48 9.73
CA VAL A 17 6.07 -2.28 10.05
C VAL A 17 5.53 -3.48 10.85
N PHE A 18 6.18 -4.63 10.68
CA PHE A 18 5.88 -5.89 11.37
C PHE A 18 6.66 -6.10 12.68
N GLY A 19 7.65 -5.24 12.99
CA GLY A 19 8.54 -5.43 14.15
C GLY A 19 9.51 -6.61 13.98
N THR A 20 10.60 -6.61 14.76
CA THR A 20 11.60 -7.70 14.76
C THR A 20 11.13 -8.99 15.42
N SER A 21 9.94 -9.03 16.03
CA SER A 21 9.37 -10.23 16.66
C SER A 21 7.87 -10.04 16.97
N LYS A 22 7.00 -10.24 15.98
CA LYS A 22 5.58 -10.54 16.24
C LYS A 22 5.38 -12.05 16.08
N THR A 23 5.52 -12.80 17.17
CA THR A 23 5.19 -14.22 17.22
C THR A 23 3.67 -14.37 17.32
N GLY A 24 2.99 -14.41 16.17
CA GLY A 24 1.55 -14.62 16.11
C GLY A 24 1.04 -14.76 14.68
N ASN A 25 -0.10 -15.45 14.51
CA ASN A 25 -0.69 -15.72 13.20
C ASN A 25 -1.55 -14.56 12.67
N VAL A 26 -1.63 -13.44 13.40
CA VAL A 26 -2.48 -12.30 13.08
C VAL A 26 -1.70 -11.01 13.35
N PHE A 27 -1.50 -10.23 12.29
CA PHE A 27 -1.10 -8.84 12.39
C PHE A 27 -2.32 -7.95 12.17
N ARG A 28 -2.63 -7.06 13.12
CA ARG A 28 -3.66 -6.03 13.01
C ARG A 28 -3.06 -4.70 13.42
N SER A 29 -3.12 -3.72 12.53
CA SER A 29 -2.74 -2.34 12.81
C SER A 29 -3.74 -1.41 12.16
N ASN A 30 -4.21 -0.41 12.91
CA ASN A 30 -5.02 0.69 12.39
C ASN A 30 -4.16 1.93 12.04
N GLU A 31 -2.84 1.86 12.30
CA GLU A 31 -1.89 2.96 12.17
C GLU A 31 -0.56 2.45 11.56
N ALA A 32 -0.65 1.71 10.47
CA ALA A 32 0.51 1.30 9.68
C ALA A 32 0.68 2.24 8.49
N PHE A 33 1.87 2.83 8.35
CA PHE A 33 2.20 3.71 7.25
C PHE A 33 3.46 3.19 6.55
N ILE A 34 3.40 3.16 5.23
CA ILE A 34 4.55 2.92 4.37
C ILE A 34 4.76 4.21 3.60
N SER A 35 5.90 4.88 3.84
CA SER A 35 6.25 6.11 3.15
C SER A 35 7.65 5.99 2.56
N ASN A 36 7.86 6.65 1.43
CA ASN A 36 9.13 6.73 0.74
C ASN A 36 9.37 8.18 0.32
N SER A 37 10.63 8.61 0.32
CA SER A 37 11.06 9.98 0.02
C SER A 37 10.87 10.37 -1.46
N GLY A 38 10.42 9.45 -2.31
CA GLY A 38 10.25 9.60 -3.74
C GLY A 38 10.97 8.49 -4.50
N SER A 39 10.36 8.06 -5.60
CA SER A 39 10.95 7.07 -6.52
C SER A 39 10.87 7.60 -7.95
N SER A 40 11.95 7.38 -8.69
CA SER A 40 12.01 7.64 -10.13
C SER A 40 12.12 6.31 -10.85
N GLY A 41 11.16 6.04 -11.73
CA GLY A 41 11.16 4.89 -12.62
C GLY A 41 12.21 5.04 -13.72
N PRO A 42 12.52 3.96 -14.46
CA PRO A 42 13.46 3.99 -15.57
C PRO A 42 12.91 4.69 -16.82
N LEU A 43 11.62 5.05 -16.82
CA LEU A 43 10.93 5.69 -17.95
C LEU A 43 10.62 7.14 -17.60
N ASP A 44 10.86 8.05 -18.55
CA ASP A 44 10.68 9.50 -18.34
C ASP A 44 9.22 9.91 -18.05
N ASN A 45 8.26 9.05 -18.39
CA ASN A 45 6.82 9.33 -18.30
C ASN A 45 6.05 8.42 -17.33
N SER A 46 6.71 7.47 -16.66
CA SER A 46 6.03 6.54 -15.76
C SER A 46 6.92 6.05 -14.62
N ASN A 47 6.32 5.99 -13.44
CA ASN A 47 6.92 5.44 -12.24
C ASN A 47 6.15 4.19 -11.83
N ILE A 48 6.87 3.13 -11.51
CA ILE A 48 6.30 1.89 -10.99
C ILE A 48 6.85 1.74 -9.57
N VAL A 49 5.94 1.59 -8.60
CA VAL A 49 6.30 1.42 -7.19
C VAL A 49 5.75 0.09 -6.71
N LEU A 50 6.64 -0.81 -6.29
CA LEU A 50 6.25 -2.04 -5.60
C LEU A 50 6.22 -1.75 -4.09
N VAL A 51 5.02 -1.73 -3.51
CA VAL A 51 4.82 -1.43 -2.07
C VAL A 51 5.20 -2.62 -1.19
N GLY A 52 5.08 -3.85 -1.71
CA GLY A 52 5.51 -5.04 -1.00
C GLY A 52 5.13 -6.33 -1.71
N GLN A 53 5.74 -7.42 -1.26
CA GLN A 53 5.41 -8.78 -1.67
C GLN A 53 4.90 -9.54 -0.45
N ILE A 54 3.69 -10.08 -0.54
CA ILE A 54 3.08 -10.89 0.52
C ILE A 54 3.03 -12.34 0.02
N THR A 55 3.57 -13.26 0.80
CA THR A 55 3.48 -14.70 0.55
C THR A 55 2.82 -15.37 1.75
N THR A 56 1.83 -16.23 1.50
CA THR A 56 1.13 -16.97 2.55
C THR A 56 0.70 -18.33 2.04
N VAL A 57 0.69 -19.33 2.93
CA VAL A 57 0.12 -20.66 2.68
C VAL A 57 -1.38 -20.73 3.04
N GLY A 58 -1.92 -19.64 3.60
CA GLY A 58 -3.33 -19.52 4.00
C GLY A 58 -4.09 -18.48 3.19
N THR A 59 -5.25 -18.05 3.71
CA THR A 59 -6.07 -17.02 3.05
C THR A 59 -5.45 -15.63 3.25
N LEU A 60 -5.31 -14.88 2.16
CA LEU A 60 -4.94 -13.46 2.17
C LEU A 60 -6.18 -12.60 1.92
N THR A 61 -6.42 -11.62 2.78
CA THR A 61 -7.34 -10.51 2.52
C THR A 61 -6.68 -9.20 2.92
N PHE A 62 -6.85 -8.16 2.11
CA PHE A 62 -6.37 -6.82 2.45
C PHE A 62 -7.24 -5.71 1.87
N GLU A 63 -7.16 -4.54 2.50
CA GLU A 63 -7.70 -3.28 2.03
C GLU A 63 -6.62 -2.21 2.24
N LEU A 64 -6.28 -1.44 1.21
CA LEU A 64 -5.22 -0.43 1.27
C LEU A 64 -5.74 0.94 0.80
N ASN A 65 -5.46 1.99 1.56
CA ASN A 65 -5.63 3.35 1.08
C ASN A 65 -4.24 3.96 0.87
N PHE A 66 -4.08 4.80 -0.15
CA PHE A 66 -2.79 5.46 -0.40
C PHE A 66 -2.95 6.91 -0.82
N GLN A 67 -1.90 7.69 -0.58
CA GLN A 67 -1.83 9.08 -0.97
C GLN A 67 -0.57 9.28 -1.80
N ILE A 68 -0.70 9.98 -2.93
CA ILE A 68 0.43 10.30 -3.81
C ILE A 68 0.55 11.82 -3.87
N LEU A 69 1.75 12.32 -3.56
CA LEU A 69 2.14 13.68 -3.87
C LEU A 69 2.80 13.69 -5.26
N THR A 70 2.18 14.34 -6.24
CA THR A 70 2.76 14.44 -7.58
C THR A 70 3.90 15.46 -7.62
N LYS A 71 4.67 15.46 -8.72
CA LYS A 71 5.75 16.44 -8.92
C LYS A 71 5.23 17.89 -8.97
N GLU A 72 3.97 18.07 -9.38
CA GLU A 72 3.28 19.37 -9.41
C GLU A 72 2.82 19.84 -8.03
N GLY A 73 2.97 19.02 -6.99
CA GLY A 73 2.52 19.31 -5.63
C GLY A 73 1.05 18.95 -5.37
N GLU A 74 0.39 18.25 -6.30
CA GLU A 74 -0.98 17.78 -6.11
C GLU A 74 -1.00 16.54 -5.19
N LEU A 75 -1.84 16.57 -4.15
CA LEU A 75 -2.08 15.42 -3.30
C LEU A 75 -3.30 14.64 -3.81
N LYS A 76 -3.08 13.43 -4.31
CA LYS A 76 -4.13 12.52 -4.76
C LYS A 76 -4.35 11.43 -3.72
N LYS A 77 -5.58 11.31 -3.21
CA LYS A 77 -5.96 10.28 -2.24
C LYS A 77 -6.76 9.20 -2.94
N TYR A 78 -6.34 7.96 -2.79
CA TYR A 78 -7.01 6.80 -3.34
C TYR A 78 -7.49 5.92 -2.20
N VAL A 79 -8.78 5.58 -2.25
CA VAL A 79 -9.44 4.81 -1.20
C VAL A 79 -10.04 3.53 -1.78
N ALA A 80 -10.01 2.48 -0.98
CA ALA A 80 -10.52 1.18 -1.34
C ALA A 80 -12.05 1.06 -1.16
N ASN A 81 -12.65 1.93 -0.35
CA ASN A 81 -14.05 1.91 0.05
C ASN A 81 -14.72 3.26 -0.20
N ASP A 82 -15.99 3.24 -0.59
CA ASP A 82 -16.81 4.41 -0.92
C ASP A 82 -17.92 4.67 0.10
N SER A 83 -17.97 3.93 1.22
CA SER A 83 -19.01 4.08 2.25
C SER A 83 -19.15 5.53 2.75
N ILE A 84 -18.04 6.27 2.79
CA ILE A 84 -18.01 7.73 2.98
C ILE A 84 -16.87 8.26 2.11
N LEU A 85 -17.17 8.69 0.88
CA LEU A 85 -16.18 9.28 -0.02
C LEU A 85 -16.13 10.80 0.18
N LEU A 86 -14.96 11.33 0.54
CA LEU A 86 -14.74 12.78 0.61
C LEU A 86 -14.47 13.36 -0.79
N ASN A 87 -14.66 14.67 -0.97
CA ASN A 87 -14.52 15.35 -2.27
C ASN A 87 -13.14 15.18 -2.94
N ASP A 88 -12.09 14.89 -2.16
CA ASP A 88 -10.71 14.78 -2.63
C ASP A 88 -10.21 13.32 -2.70
N GLU A 89 -11.13 12.36 -2.63
CA GLU A 89 -10.84 10.93 -2.63
C GLU A 89 -11.30 10.26 -3.92
N ILE A 90 -10.43 9.44 -4.49
CA ILE A 90 -10.68 8.66 -5.70
C ILE A 90 -10.89 7.21 -5.27
N LEU A 91 -12.08 6.67 -5.51
CA LEU A 91 -12.35 5.26 -5.29
C LEU A 91 -11.53 4.41 -6.27
N LEU A 92 -10.78 3.45 -5.74
CA LEU A 92 -10.05 2.47 -6.54
C LEU A 92 -10.29 1.05 -6.00
N PRO A 93 -11.21 0.27 -6.59
CA PRO A 93 -11.56 -1.06 -6.12
C PRO A 93 -10.41 -2.07 -6.16
N LEU A 94 -9.37 -1.79 -6.96
CA LEU A 94 -8.14 -2.59 -7.06
C LEU A 94 -7.30 -2.58 -5.78
N LEU A 95 -7.70 -1.80 -4.77
CA LEU A 95 -7.05 -1.76 -3.48
C LEU A 95 -7.62 -2.72 -2.44
N LYS A 96 -8.49 -3.62 -2.89
CA LYS A 96 -9.02 -4.73 -2.10
C LYS A 96 -8.56 -6.05 -2.70
N TYR A 97 -8.19 -6.98 -1.82
CA TYR A 97 -7.99 -8.36 -2.18
C TYR A 97 -8.79 -9.28 -1.25
N PRO A 98 -9.52 -10.28 -1.78
CA PRO A 98 -9.71 -10.56 -3.21
C PRO A 98 -10.50 -9.44 -3.89
N PHE A 99 -10.29 -9.27 -5.20
CA PHE A 99 -11.02 -8.26 -5.97
C PHE A 99 -12.52 -8.56 -5.93
N VAL A 100 -13.31 -7.55 -5.57
CA VAL A 100 -14.78 -7.68 -5.53
C VAL A 100 -15.29 -7.50 -6.97
N CYS A 101 -15.60 -8.64 -7.60
CA CYS A 101 -16.19 -8.86 -8.94
C CYS A 101 -15.49 -8.21 -10.16
N GLY A 102 -15.14 -9.05 -11.14
CA GLY A 102 -14.85 -8.61 -12.52
C GLY A 102 -13.71 -9.36 -13.21
N CYS A 103 -12.61 -9.64 -12.50
CA CYS A 103 -11.46 -10.36 -13.06
C CYS A 103 -10.86 -11.29 -12.02
N SER A 104 -11.48 -12.45 -11.83
CA SER A 104 -10.71 -13.62 -11.37
C SER A 104 -9.81 -13.99 -12.55
N ASP A 105 -8.52 -13.70 -12.48
CA ASP A 105 -7.55 -14.33 -13.38
C ASP A 105 -7.71 -15.85 -13.18
N PRO A 106 -8.13 -16.62 -14.21
CA PRO A 106 -8.29 -18.07 -14.10
C PRO A 106 -6.94 -18.81 -14.04
N GLY A 107 -5.81 -18.09 -14.03
CA GLY A 107 -4.46 -18.62 -14.16
C GLY A 107 -3.64 -18.84 -12.88
N PHE A 108 -4.27 -18.86 -11.69
CA PHE A 108 -3.62 -19.39 -10.47
C PHE A 108 -4.05 -20.82 -10.20
#